data_AF-A0A8K0LAC4-F1
#
_entry.id   AF-A0A8K0LAC4-F1
#
_cell.length_a   1.000
_cell.length_b   1.000
_cell.length_c   1.000
_cell.angle_alpha   90.00
_cell.angle_beta   90.00
_cell.angle_gamma   90.00
#
_symmetry.space_group_name_H-M   'P 1'
#
loop_
_entity.id
_entity.type
_entity.pdbx_description
1 polymer ?
#
loop_
_entity_poly.entity_id
_entity_poly.type
_entity_poly.pdbx_seq_one_letter_code
_entity_poly.pdbx_strand_id
1 'polypeptide(L)'
;MSRGDIKGGLILYDHLKAAGPRPNRYTVIHVLKGLGRKPVEKWQIDKALQIFWQDISKDEELKRNAYLSNAVLAVCTSANDLDNAWKIYETMSAVGRGPINDVSYDTLFRALRFDVQRHSRHSRAYLETWQEHVQTADQLWSIVQAKKQTGEITLNSALTIESQPTTAIKILKLVEDVFGIPSTGREPWVPSPLASQSRPEMTRSRHMDVNAAASQLRPHAQAMTVTMHALTALDRNTLGKYRSSRSYYRIFVEGFNIQPTPEAYKAYLVALARERDSKAAIRALQQWHVGCAKSGTQLEPPERKHYKVAILACAGKLRSAKGDERRRGAAMQHVRQIMQLMHDADSPKHAYCWMLYLYMCLFSREATIVYQSLEDLSTHVVGIQKQFDSISESVVPNSDLMGRSFTSYSFASDATELLQLRAAILGVLTNEDFERPLRRKLSGVQFEEVRQWQSESRSWLRDRGLLDQVPHISFESSGTAEAAKIRNEADRYDSATVWKELALWAVHLATGTHNIPDSTPASPKPNAEISI
;
A
#
# COMPACT_ATOMS: atom_id res chain seq x y z
N MET A 1 -28.32 -1.82 36.98
CA MET A 1 -27.35 -0.94 36.29
C MET A 1 -27.29 -1.36 34.83
N SER A 2 -27.70 -0.49 33.91
CA SER A 2 -27.52 -0.74 32.46
C SER A 2 -26.02 -0.77 32.13
N ARG A 3 -25.62 -1.61 31.17
CA ARG A 3 -24.22 -1.64 30.69
C ARG A 3 -23.87 -0.25 30.14
N GLY A 4 -22.94 0.45 30.80
CA GLY A 4 -22.40 1.73 30.30
C GLY A 4 -22.79 2.98 31.08
N ASP A 5 -23.55 2.88 32.17
CA ASP A 5 -23.82 4.04 33.03
C ASP A 5 -22.60 4.41 33.90
N ILE A 6 -21.78 5.34 33.39
CA ILE A 6 -20.58 5.84 34.07
C ILE A 6 -20.95 6.59 35.36
N LYS A 7 -22.06 7.34 35.36
CA LYS A 7 -22.48 8.14 36.52
C LYS A 7 -22.91 7.23 37.67
N GLY A 8 -23.68 6.18 37.39
CA GLY A 8 -24.03 5.17 38.39
C GLY A 8 -22.79 4.46 38.98
N GLY A 9 -21.79 4.17 38.14
CA GLY A 9 -20.51 3.61 38.60
C GLY A 9 -19.74 4.54 39.54
N LEU A 10 -19.77 5.86 39.30
CA LEU A 10 -19.12 6.86 40.15
C LEU A 10 -19.87 7.08 41.47
N ILE A 11 -21.21 7.08 41.45
CA ILE A 11 -22.01 7.14 42.68
C ILE A 11 -21.68 5.95 43.58
N LEU A 12 -21.59 4.75 42.99
CA LEU A 12 -21.18 3.56 43.75
C LEU A 12 -19.75 3.69 44.28
N TYR A 13 -18.81 4.20 43.47
CA TYR A 13 -17.44 4.44 43.90
C TYR A 13 -17.36 5.41 45.09
N ASP A 14 -18.03 6.56 45.01
CA ASP A 14 -18.05 7.57 46.05
C ASP A 14 -18.76 7.04 47.32
N HIS A 15 -19.82 6.23 47.17
CA HIS A 15 -20.47 5.54 48.29
C HIS A 15 -19.54 4.54 48.98
N LEU A 16 -18.81 3.72 48.21
CA LEU A 16 -17.82 2.78 48.76
C LEU A 16 -16.67 3.52 49.48
N LYS A 17 -16.30 4.71 49.00
CA LYS A 17 -15.29 5.54 49.63
C LYS A 17 -15.75 6.17 50.96
N ALA A 18 -17.02 6.58 51.04
CA ALA A 18 -17.57 7.29 52.19
C ALA A 18 -18.11 6.37 53.30
N ALA A 19 -18.83 5.32 52.92
CA ALA A 19 -19.63 4.51 53.86
C ALA A 19 -19.46 3.00 53.68
N GLY A 20 -18.75 2.56 52.64
CA GLY A 20 -18.59 1.14 52.32
C GLY A 20 -17.18 0.60 52.58
N PRO A 21 -16.93 -0.66 52.17
CA PRO A 21 -15.59 -1.20 52.11
C PRO A 21 -14.72 -0.38 51.15
N ARG A 22 -13.49 -0.07 51.58
CA ARG A 22 -12.52 0.70 50.77
C ARG A 22 -12.42 0.10 49.36
N PRO A 23 -12.57 0.90 48.28
CA PRO A 23 -12.47 0.41 46.92
C PRO A 23 -11.15 -0.32 46.68
N ASN A 24 -11.23 -1.57 46.21
CA ASN A 24 -10.05 -2.33 45.87
C ASN A 24 -9.51 -1.94 44.47
N ARG A 25 -8.32 -2.44 44.13
CA ARG A 25 -7.65 -2.19 42.84
C ARG A 25 -8.53 -2.47 41.62
N TYR A 26 -9.35 -3.51 41.65
CA TYR A 26 -10.20 -3.88 40.51
C TYR A 26 -11.35 -2.88 40.33
N THR A 27 -11.98 -2.46 41.42
CA THR A 27 -13.02 -1.43 41.40
C THR A 27 -12.50 -0.14 40.78
N VAL A 28 -11.33 0.33 41.22
CA VAL A 28 -10.71 1.56 40.69
C VAL A 28 -10.37 1.42 39.20
N ILE A 29 -9.78 0.28 38.78
CA ILE A 29 -9.50 0.01 37.35
C ILE A 29 -10.78 0.06 36.51
N HIS A 30 -11.88 -0.54 36.97
CA HIS A 30 -13.14 -0.56 36.23
C HIS A 30 -13.76 0.84 36.11
N VAL A 31 -13.72 1.64 37.18
CA VAL A 31 -14.17 3.04 37.15
C VAL A 31 -13.35 3.84 36.15
N LEU A 32 -12.01 3.75 36.21
CA LEU A 32 -11.11 4.44 35.28
C LEU A 32 -11.31 4.00 33.82
N LYS A 33 -11.47 2.70 33.57
CA LYS A 33 -11.81 2.19 32.23
C LYS A 33 -13.17 2.71 31.74
N GLY A 34 -14.13 2.89 32.65
CA GLY A 34 -15.41 3.52 32.35
C GLY A 34 -15.24 4.98 31.93
N LEU A 35 -14.46 5.75 32.69
CA LEU A 35 -14.13 7.15 32.40
C LEU A 35 -13.40 7.33 31.06
N GLY A 36 -12.64 6.32 30.60
CA GLY A 36 -11.92 6.37 29.32
C GLY A 36 -12.75 5.98 28.09
N ARG A 37 -14.04 5.65 28.24
CA ARG A 37 -14.90 5.32 27.10
C ARG A 37 -15.23 6.59 26.30
N LYS A 38 -15.04 6.54 24.99
CA LYS A 38 -15.37 7.65 24.09
C LYS A 38 -16.90 7.84 23.96
N PRO A 39 -17.38 9.08 23.79
CA PRO A 39 -16.62 10.33 23.86
C PRO A 39 -16.15 10.62 25.29
N VAL A 40 -14.92 11.12 25.44
CA VAL A 40 -14.36 11.49 26.75
C VAL A 40 -14.53 12.99 26.95
N GLU A 41 -15.35 13.37 27.92
CA GLU A 41 -15.62 14.75 28.29
C GLU A 41 -14.65 15.26 29.36
N LYS A 42 -14.50 16.58 29.48
CA LYS A 42 -13.55 17.21 30.41
C LYS A 42 -13.72 16.74 31.86
N TRP A 43 -14.97 16.63 32.34
CA TRP A 43 -15.24 16.19 33.70
C TRP A 43 -14.79 14.73 33.97
N GLN A 44 -14.75 13.87 32.94
CA GLN A 44 -14.25 12.51 33.08
C GLN A 44 -12.73 12.50 33.31
N ILE A 45 -12.02 13.40 32.64
CA ILE A 45 -10.58 13.62 32.82
C ILE A 45 -10.34 14.16 34.23
N ASP A 46 -11.06 15.21 34.62
CA ASP A 46 -10.92 15.85 35.94
C ASP A 46 -11.16 14.83 37.06
N LYS A 47 -12.19 13.98 36.94
CA LYS A 47 -12.47 12.91 37.92
C LYS A 47 -11.40 11.81 37.89
N ALA A 48 -10.89 11.42 36.73
CA ALA A 48 -9.81 10.43 36.63
C ALA A 48 -8.52 10.94 37.28
N LEU A 49 -8.15 12.20 37.04
CA LEU A 49 -7.01 12.86 37.68
C LEU A 49 -7.23 13.02 39.19
N GLN A 50 -8.46 13.36 39.61
CA GLN A 50 -8.80 13.41 41.02
C GLN A 50 -8.57 12.04 41.70
N ILE A 51 -9.07 10.95 41.11
CA ILE A 51 -8.87 9.59 41.63
C ILE A 51 -7.36 9.26 41.66
N PHE A 52 -6.62 9.62 40.62
CA PHE A 52 -5.18 9.38 40.57
C PHE A 52 -4.42 10.09 41.70
N TRP A 53 -4.60 11.41 41.82
CA TRP A 53 -3.84 12.21 42.78
C TRP A 53 -4.34 12.05 44.22
N GLN A 54 -5.64 11.89 44.45
CA GLN A 54 -6.19 11.80 45.80
C GLN A 54 -6.17 10.38 46.36
N ASP A 55 -6.40 9.37 45.52
CA ASP A 55 -6.63 8.00 45.98
C ASP A 55 -5.44 7.09 45.63
N ILE A 56 -5.00 7.07 44.38
CA ILE A 56 -3.92 6.17 43.93
C ILE A 56 -2.55 6.64 44.47
N SER A 57 -2.24 7.94 44.36
CA SER A 57 -0.90 8.45 44.69
C SER A 57 -0.58 8.43 46.20
N LYS A 58 -1.61 8.47 47.05
CA LYS A 58 -1.49 8.45 48.52
C LYS A 58 -1.51 7.04 49.11
N ASP A 59 -2.01 6.06 48.37
CA ASP A 59 -2.11 4.67 48.80
C ASP A 59 -0.94 3.86 48.23
N GLU A 60 -0.02 3.44 49.11
CA GLU A 60 1.16 2.67 48.73
C GLU A 60 0.85 1.32 48.06
N GLU A 61 -0.29 0.69 48.31
CA GLU A 61 -0.65 -0.56 47.63
C GLU A 61 -1.16 -0.30 46.21
N LEU A 62 -1.97 0.75 46.04
CA LEU A 62 -2.51 1.14 44.73
C LEU A 62 -1.44 1.74 43.84
N LYS A 63 -0.57 2.60 44.39
CA LYS A 63 0.55 3.23 43.68
C LYS A 63 1.49 2.21 43.03
N ARG A 64 1.65 1.04 43.65
CA ARG A 64 2.52 -0.03 43.14
C ARG A 64 1.97 -0.75 41.90
N ASN A 65 0.71 -0.51 41.56
CA ASN A 65 0.02 -1.22 40.50
C ASN A 65 0.03 -0.42 39.19
N ALA A 66 0.92 -0.80 38.26
CA ALA A 66 1.03 -0.16 36.95
C ALA A 66 -0.29 -0.17 36.13
N TYR A 67 -1.21 -1.12 36.36
CA TYR A 67 -2.50 -1.15 35.67
C TYR A 67 -3.40 0.04 36.02
N LEU A 68 -3.30 0.57 37.24
CA LEU A 68 -4.06 1.75 37.65
C LEU A 68 -3.55 2.99 36.91
N SER A 69 -2.24 3.24 36.95
CA SER A 69 -1.62 4.36 36.22
C SER A 69 -1.86 4.26 34.71
N ASN A 70 -1.75 3.05 34.13
CA ASN A 70 -2.07 2.81 32.73
C ASN A 70 -3.54 3.07 32.39
N ALA A 71 -4.47 2.78 33.31
CA ALA A 71 -5.88 3.11 33.10
C ALA A 71 -6.10 4.63 33.08
N VAL A 72 -5.42 5.40 33.95
CA VAL A 72 -5.50 6.87 33.92
C VAL A 72 -4.83 7.44 32.67
N LEU A 73 -3.64 6.95 32.30
CA LEU A 73 -2.96 7.30 31.04
C LEU A 73 -3.88 7.07 29.83
N ALA A 74 -4.63 5.96 29.81
CA ALA A 74 -5.58 5.67 28.74
C ALA A 74 -6.76 6.65 28.70
N VAL A 75 -7.24 7.16 29.85
CA VAL A 75 -8.24 8.23 29.90
C VAL A 75 -7.69 9.51 29.27
N CYS A 76 -6.51 9.97 29.74
CA CYS A 76 -5.84 11.17 29.20
C CYS A 76 -5.57 11.04 27.69
N THR A 77 -5.07 9.89 27.26
CA THR A 77 -4.84 9.58 25.85
C THR A 77 -6.13 9.61 25.01
N SER A 78 -7.23 9.09 25.56
CA SER A 78 -8.52 9.05 24.85
C SER A 78 -9.17 10.43 24.73
N ALA A 79 -8.88 11.33 25.68
CA ALA A 79 -9.23 12.75 25.62
C ALA A 79 -8.21 13.61 24.85
N ASN A 80 -7.06 13.03 24.51
CA ASN A 80 -5.91 13.72 23.92
C ASN A 80 -5.43 14.90 24.80
N ASP A 81 -5.25 14.61 26.09
CA ASP A 81 -4.65 15.48 27.09
C ASP A 81 -3.22 14.96 27.37
N LEU A 82 -2.29 15.32 26.48
CA LEU A 82 -0.89 14.88 26.55
C LEU A 82 -0.17 15.42 27.79
N ASP A 83 -0.46 16.66 28.19
CA ASP A 83 0.18 17.30 29.35
C ASP A 83 -0.04 16.50 30.63
N ASN A 84 -1.28 16.08 30.88
CA ASN A 84 -1.57 15.27 32.05
C ASN A 84 -1.10 13.81 31.90
N ALA A 85 -1.08 13.26 30.68
CA ALA A 85 -0.48 11.95 30.43
C ALA A 85 1.02 11.94 30.79
N TRP A 86 1.75 13.00 30.45
CA TRP A 86 3.17 13.13 30.80
C TRP A 86 3.41 13.26 32.30
N LYS A 87 2.61 14.07 33.00
CA LYS A 87 2.69 14.15 34.48
C LYS A 87 2.48 12.79 35.14
N ILE A 88 1.53 12.01 34.66
CA ILE A 88 1.31 10.64 35.17
C ILE A 88 2.54 9.78 34.87
N TYR A 89 3.06 9.79 33.64
CA TYR A 89 4.26 9.05 33.26
C TYR A 89 5.47 9.38 34.14
N GLU A 90 5.73 10.67 34.40
CA GLU A 90 6.83 11.12 35.26
C GLU A 90 6.72 10.54 36.67
N THR A 91 5.50 10.52 37.23
CA THR A 91 5.27 9.92 38.55
C THR A 91 5.40 8.41 38.61
N MET A 92 5.32 7.72 37.47
CA MET A 92 5.59 6.29 37.38
C MET A 92 7.09 5.96 37.38
N SER A 93 7.97 6.95 37.19
CA SER A 93 9.33 6.71 36.65
C SER A 93 10.53 6.73 37.62
N ALA A 94 10.38 6.98 38.92
CA ALA A 94 11.53 7.40 39.74
C ALA A 94 12.12 6.39 40.74
N VAL A 95 12.05 5.07 40.51
CA VAL A 95 12.50 3.98 41.43
C VAL A 95 11.45 3.60 42.48
N GLY A 96 10.92 2.37 42.37
CA GLY A 96 9.92 1.81 43.28
C GLY A 96 9.08 0.70 42.65
N ARG A 97 8.50 -0.17 43.50
CA ARG A 97 7.68 -1.32 43.10
C ARG A 97 6.46 -0.86 42.29
N GLY A 98 6.53 -0.82 40.97
CA GLY A 98 5.42 -0.48 40.08
C GLY A 98 5.91 0.07 38.73
N PRO A 99 6.88 -0.60 38.08
CA PRO A 99 7.59 -0.03 36.94
C PRO A 99 6.68 0.21 35.74
N ILE A 100 7.01 1.26 35.00
CA ILE A 100 6.51 1.50 33.64
C ILE A 100 6.76 0.24 32.81
N ASN A 101 5.69 -0.28 32.20
CA ASN A 101 5.73 -1.52 31.41
C ASN A 101 5.44 -1.24 29.93
N ASP A 102 5.39 -2.30 29.13
CA ASP A 102 5.08 -2.26 27.70
C ASP A 102 3.75 -1.54 27.40
N VAL A 103 2.73 -1.78 28.22
CA VAL A 103 1.41 -1.13 28.08
C VAL A 103 1.49 0.38 28.31
N SER A 104 2.34 0.85 29.23
CA SER A 104 2.54 2.29 29.46
C SER A 104 3.12 2.97 28.23
N TYR A 105 4.20 2.41 27.66
CA TYR A 105 4.86 2.96 26.47
C TYR A 105 3.95 2.91 25.24
N ASP A 106 3.24 1.80 25.01
CA ASP A 106 2.23 1.70 23.94
C ASP A 106 1.15 2.78 24.06
N THR A 107 0.69 3.05 25.28
CA THR A 107 -0.31 4.09 25.54
C THR A 107 0.22 5.48 25.21
N LEU A 108 1.47 5.78 25.55
CA LEU A 108 2.12 7.05 25.21
C LEU A 108 2.35 7.20 23.71
N PHE A 109 2.85 6.18 23.02
CA PHE A 109 2.99 6.21 21.56
C PHE A 109 1.65 6.42 20.86
N ARG A 110 0.58 5.81 21.38
CA ARG A 110 -0.79 6.03 20.89
C ARG A 110 -1.24 7.47 21.13
N ALA A 111 -0.92 8.07 22.28
CA ALA A 111 -1.24 9.46 22.59
C ALA A 111 -0.55 10.43 21.62
N LEU A 112 0.76 10.27 21.41
CA LEU A 112 1.52 11.05 20.42
C LEU A 112 0.91 10.94 19.03
N ARG A 113 0.53 9.72 18.61
CA ARG A 113 -0.11 9.50 17.31
C ARG A 113 -1.47 10.19 17.20
N PHE A 114 -2.32 10.10 18.21
CA PHE A 114 -3.64 10.74 18.18
C PHE A 114 -3.53 12.26 18.11
N ASP A 115 -2.54 12.84 18.76
CA ASP A 115 -2.32 14.27 18.73
C ASP A 115 -1.92 14.76 17.33
N VAL A 116 -0.98 14.07 16.67
CA VAL A 116 -0.65 14.33 15.26
C VAL A 116 -1.89 14.25 14.36
N GLN A 117 -2.76 13.25 14.59
CA GLN A 117 -3.96 13.01 13.78
C GLN A 117 -5.06 14.07 13.97
N ARG A 118 -4.98 14.95 14.99
CA ARG A 118 -5.92 16.08 15.14
C ARG A 118 -5.72 17.15 14.09
N HIS A 119 -4.52 17.24 13.53
CA HIS A 119 -4.19 18.21 12.51
C HIS A 119 -4.45 17.64 11.11
N SER A 120 -4.87 18.50 10.19
CA SER A 120 -4.96 18.11 8.78
C SER A 120 -3.56 17.76 8.24
N ARG A 121 -3.43 16.64 7.51
CA ARG A 121 -2.15 16.11 6.99
C ARG A 121 -1.33 17.11 6.17
N HIS A 122 -1.96 18.16 5.63
CA HIS A 122 -1.31 19.18 4.82
C HIS A 122 -1.08 20.51 5.57
N SER A 123 -1.39 20.57 6.86
CA SER A 123 -1.21 21.77 7.66
C SER A 123 0.23 21.88 8.17
N ARG A 124 0.72 23.11 8.33
CA ARG A 124 2.01 23.38 8.97
C ARG A 124 2.06 22.84 10.41
N ALA A 125 0.97 23.01 11.16
CA ALA A 125 0.80 22.46 12.50
C ALA A 125 1.01 20.94 12.53
N TYR A 126 0.48 20.19 11.56
CA TYR A 126 0.73 18.75 11.45
C TYR A 126 2.23 18.43 11.35
N LEU A 127 2.98 19.16 10.53
CA LEU A 127 4.42 18.91 10.35
C LEU A 127 5.23 19.26 11.61
N GLU A 128 4.92 20.37 12.26
CA GLU A 128 5.59 20.80 13.50
C GLU A 128 5.31 19.81 14.64
N THR A 129 4.03 19.51 14.90
CA THR A 129 3.61 18.51 15.91
C THR A 129 4.18 17.12 15.61
N TRP A 130 4.20 16.70 14.34
CA TRP A 130 4.79 15.42 13.94
C TRP A 130 6.30 15.38 14.21
N GLN A 131 7.05 16.44 13.88
CA GLN A 131 8.50 16.48 14.11
C GLN A 131 8.84 16.41 15.60
N GLU A 132 8.14 17.19 16.42
CA GLU A 132 8.29 17.16 17.88
C GLU A 132 7.98 15.77 18.44
N HIS A 133 6.82 15.21 18.09
CA HIS A 133 6.40 13.91 18.61
C HIS A 133 7.26 12.75 18.12
N VAL A 134 7.87 12.86 16.93
CA VAL A 134 8.87 11.89 16.47
C VAL A 134 10.14 11.95 17.31
N GLN A 135 10.63 13.15 17.68
CA GLN A 135 11.79 13.27 18.56
C GLN A 135 11.50 12.71 19.95
N THR A 136 10.33 13.02 20.50
CA THR A 136 9.87 12.48 21.79
C THR A 136 9.69 10.97 21.73
N ALA A 137 9.15 10.44 20.64
CA ALA A 137 9.02 9.00 20.42
C ALA A 137 10.40 8.32 20.31
N ASP A 138 11.38 8.94 19.65
CA ASP A 138 12.75 8.42 19.55
C ASP A 138 13.42 8.35 20.95
N GLN A 139 13.19 9.36 21.80
CA GLN A 139 13.68 9.36 23.19
C GLN A 139 13.03 8.25 24.01
N LEU A 140 11.69 8.14 23.98
CA LEU A 140 10.96 7.05 24.63
C LEU A 140 11.44 5.68 24.15
N TRP A 141 11.65 5.54 22.84
CA TRP A 141 12.13 4.31 22.25
C TRP A 141 13.52 3.90 22.75
N SER A 142 14.41 4.87 22.93
CA SER A 142 15.74 4.62 23.49
C SER A 142 15.67 4.08 24.92
N ILE A 143 14.75 4.60 25.74
CA ILE A 143 14.48 4.09 27.10
C ILE A 143 13.93 2.66 27.03
N VAL A 144 12.95 2.43 26.15
CA VAL A 144 12.35 1.12 25.93
C VAL A 144 13.40 0.08 25.52
N GLN A 145 14.33 0.43 24.63
CA GLN A 145 15.41 -0.45 24.20
C GLN A 145 16.36 -0.79 25.35
N ALA A 146 16.76 0.20 26.17
CA ALA A 146 17.58 -0.04 27.35
C ALA A 146 16.90 -1.01 28.33
N LYS A 147 15.61 -0.80 28.60
CA LYS A 147 14.81 -1.71 29.46
C LYS A 147 14.58 -3.09 28.86
N LYS A 148 14.50 -3.20 27.53
CA LYS A 148 14.43 -4.50 26.86
C LYS A 148 15.73 -5.27 27.01
N GLN A 149 16.89 -4.61 26.88
CA GLN A 149 18.20 -5.23 27.04
C GLN A 149 18.43 -5.76 28.46
N THR A 150 17.87 -5.10 29.48
CA THR A 150 17.91 -5.58 30.87
C THR A 150 16.86 -6.67 31.17
N GLY A 151 15.95 -6.96 30.24
CA GLY A 151 14.84 -7.90 30.43
C GLY A 151 13.69 -7.36 31.28
N GLU A 152 13.66 -6.06 31.58
CA GLU A 152 12.60 -5.42 32.39
C GLU A 152 11.26 -5.36 31.62
N ILE A 153 11.30 -5.33 30.28
CA ILE A 153 10.11 -5.20 29.43
C ILE A 153 10.15 -6.18 28.25
N THR A 154 9.02 -6.84 27.99
CA THR A 154 8.75 -7.63 26.77
C THR A 154 7.84 -6.84 25.82
N LEU A 155 8.30 -6.51 24.62
CA LEU A 155 7.52 -5.72 23.65
C LEU A 155 6.57 -6.61 22.81
N ASN A 156 5.30 -6.21 22.75
CA ASN A 156 4.33 -6.74 21.78
C ASN A 156 4.29 -5.84 20.53
N SER A 157 4.52 -6.41 19.35
CA SER A 157 4.88 -5.70 18.12
C SER A 157 3.69 -5.05 17.37
N ALA A 158 3.22 -3.88 17.80
CA ALA A 158 2.13 -3.15 17.15
C ALA A 158 2.40 -1.63 17.00
N LEU A 159 3.39 -1.23 16.21
CA LEU A 159 3.59 0.18 15.82
C LEU A 159 3.28 0.37 14.34
N THR A 160 2.23 1.14 14.01
CA THR A 160 1.95 1.60 12.63
C THR A 160 2.39 3.05 12.48
N ILE A 161 3.34 3.35 11.59
CA ILE A 161 3.86 4.70 11.35
C ILE A 161 3.79 5.00 9.84
N GLU A 162 3.26 6.18 9.48
CA GLU A 162 3.42 6.76 8.15
C GLU A 162 4.86 7.28 8.02
N SER A 163 5.66 6.68 7.13
CA SER A 163 7.12 6.91 7.14
C SER A 163 7.58 7.89 6.06
N GLN A 164 8.24 8.98 6.49
CA GLN A 164 9.21 9.70 5.66
C GLN A 164 10.40 8.78 5.31
N PRO A 165 11.17 9.03 4.25
CA PRO A 165 12.28 8.15 3.85
C PRO A 165 13.33 7.91 4.96
N THR A 166 13.62 8.93 5.77
CA THR A 166 14.55 8.82 6.92
C THR A 166 13.97 7.93 8.03
N THR A 167 12.67 8.09 8.33
CA THR A 167 11.94 7.23 9.27
C THR A 167 11.85 5.79 8.76
N ALA A 168 11.64 5.59 7.46
CA ALA A 168 11.61 4.27 6.84
C ALA A 168 12.91 3.51 7.06
N ILE A 169 14.06 4.16 6.88
CA ILE A 169 15.38 3.56 7.17
C ILE A 169 15.48 3.15 8.65
N LYS A 170 15.08 4.03 9.58
CA LYS A 170 15.07 3.73 11.02
C LYS A 170 14.17 2.52 11.32
N ILE A 171 12.98 2.47 10.72
CA ILE A 171 12.03 1.37 10.87
C ILE A 171 12.64 0.05 10.37
N LEU A 172 13.28 0.04 9.20
CA LEU A 172 13.90 -1.18 8.65
C LEU A 172 15.02 -1.69 9.54
N LYS A 173 15.91 -0.82 10.00
CA LYS A 173 16.97 -1.18 10.95
C LYS A 173 16.38 -1.72 12.25
N LEU A 174 15.33 -1.07 12.74
CA LEU A 174 14.68 -1.50 13.97
C LEU A 174 14.02 -2.88 13.85
N VAL A 175 13.34 -3.14 12.73
CA VAL A 175 12.78 -4.46 12.42
C VAL A 175 13.89 -5.50 12.36
N GLU A 176 15.02 -5.17 11.76
CA GLU A 176 16.19 -6.06 11.70
C GLU A 176 16.74 -6.37 13.09
N ASP A 177 16.98 -5.35 13.91
CA ASP A 177 17.52 -5.49 15.26
C ASP A 177 16.54 -6.23 16.18
N VAL A 178 15.23 -5.91 16.11
CA VAL A 178 14.21 -6.46 17.01
C VAL A 178 13.93 -7.94 16.72
N PHE A 179 13.95 -8.35 15.45
CA PHE A 179 13.66 -9.74 15.04
C PHE A 179 14.92 -10.54 14.68
N GLY A 180 16.11 -9.98 14.92
CA GLY A 180 17.38 -10.63 14.61
C GLY A 180 17.57 -10.93 13.12
N ILE A 181 17.00 -10.12 12.22
CA ILE A 181 17.17 -10.28 10.77
C ILE A 181 18.54 -9.68 10.40
N PRO A 182 19.46 -10.43 9.77
CA PRO A 182 20.79 -9.90 9.45
C PRO A 182 20.70 -8.70 8.49
N SER A 183 21.33 -7.58 8.86
CA SER A 183 21.35 -6.34 8.04
C SER A 183 22.18 -6.44 6.76
N THR A 184 22.96 -7.50 6.57
CA THR A 184 23.79 -7.66 5.37
C THR A 184 22.99 -8.32 4.24
N GLY A 185 23.00 -7.70 3.06
CA GLY A 185 22.30 -8.13 1.84
C GLY A 185 22.76 -9.45 1.22
N ARG A 186 23.52 -10.29 1.94
CA ARG A 186 23.61 -11.71 1.58
C ARG A 186 22.29 -12.33 1.97
N GLU A 187 21.64 -13.05 1.05
CA GLU A 187 20.49 -13.88 1.41
C GLU A 187 20.88 -14.72 2.64
N PRO A 188 20.26 -14.50 3.81
CA PRO A 188 20.49 -15.38 4.93
C PRO A 188 19.92 -16.74 4.54
N TRP A 189 20.77 -17.75 4.65
CA TRP A 189 20.37 -19.15 4.61
C TRP A 189 19.28 -19.34 5.66
N VAL A 190 18.05 -19.62 5.22
CA VAL A 190 16.98 -20.06 6.11
C VAL A 190 17.22 -21.57 6.31
N PRO A 191 17.56 -22.05 7.52
CA PRO A 191 17.48 -23.47 7.79
C PRO A 191 16.00 -23.84 7.65
N SER A 192 15.65 -24.60 6.61
CA SER A 192 14.30 -25.16 6.51
C SER A 192 14.02 -25.95 7.81
N PRO A 193 12.90 -25.68 8.52
CA PRO A 193 12.53 -26.42 9.73
C PRO A 193 12.43 -27.94 9.49
N LEU A 194 12.20 -28.35 8.23
CA LEU A 194 12.11 -29.73 7.78
C LEU A 194 13.45 -30.40 7.42
N ALA A 195 14.56 -29.65 7.36
CA ALA A 195 15.88 -30.20 7.01
C ALA A 195 16.68 -30.72 8.23
N SER A 196 16.10 -30.66 9.44
CA SER A 196 16.76 -31.01 10.69
C SER A 196 16.63 -32.49 11.11
N GLN A 197 15.96 -33.35 10.34
CA GLN A 197 15.71 -34.74 10.75
C GLN A 197 16.60 -35.80 10.09
N SER A 198 17.60 -35.46 9.28
CA SER A 198 18.43 -36.49 8.64
C SER A 198 19.81 -36.01 8.19
N ARG A 199 20.69 -35.65 9.13
CA ARG A 199 22.14 -35.72 8.88
C ARG A 199 22.95 -35.91 10.16
N PRO A 200 23.88 -36.87 10.22
CA PRO A 200 24.73 -37.07 11.39
C PRO A 200 25.73 -35.92 11.51
N GLU A 201 25.94 -35.49 12.74
CA GLU A 201 26.88 -34.47 13.18
C GLU A 201 28.31 -34.76 12.71
N MET A 202 28.92 -33.80 12.03
CA MET A 202 30.38 -33.62 12.09
C MET A 202 30.74 -32.14 12.01
N THR A 203 31.02 -31.59 13.19
CA THR A 203 32.00 -30.54 13.47
C THR A 203 32.09 -29.37 12.49
N ARG A 204 31.31 -28.32 12.75
CA ARG A 204 31.78 -26.93 12.55
C ARG A 204 31.14 -26.03 13.61
N SER A 205 31.92 -25.82 14.67
CA SER A 205 31.65 -24.86 15.75
C SER A 205 32.30 -23.52 15.44
N ARG A 206 31.75 -22.48 16.06
CA ARG A 206 32.28 -21.11 16.25
C ARG A 206 32.05 -20.11 15.12
N HIS A 207 30.83 -19.59 15.08
CA HIS A 207 30.53 -18.16 15.27
C HIS A 207 29.04 -17.95 15.01
N MET A 208 28.20 -17.91 16.06
CA MET A 208 26.90 -17.21 16.14
C MET A 208 26.25 -17.48 17.51
N ASP A 209 26.88 -17.06 18.60
CA ASP A 209 26.30 -17.16 19.96
C ASP A 209 25.91 -15.80 20.57
N VAL A 210 25.88 -14.72 19.77
CA VAL A 210 25.58 -13.38 20.30
C VAL A 210 24.08 -13.03 20.25
N ASN A 211 23.18 -13.88 19.75
CA ASN A 211 21.75 -13.49 19.66
C ASN A 211 20.69 -14.58 19.81
N ALA A 212 20.98 -15.69 20.50
CA ALA A 212 19.97 -16.72 20.77
C ALA A 212 18.77 -16.22 21.63
N ALA A 213 18.95 -15.13 22.38
CA ALA A 213 17.88 -14.50 23.16
C ALA A 213 17.02 -13.52 22.33
N ALA A 214 17.60 -12.82 21.34
CA ALA A 214 16.85 -11.92 20.45
C ALA A 214 15.92 -12.67 19.48
N SER A 215 16.22 -13.93 19.18
CA SER A 215 15.40 -14.84 18.36
C SER A 215 14.08 -15.30 19.01
N GLN A 216 13.73 -14.85 20.22
CA GLN A 216 12.48 -15.25 20.88
C GLN A 216 11.25 -14.43 20.45
N LEU A 217 11.42 -13.22 19.91
CA LEU A 217 10.29 -12.40 19.49
C LEU A 217 9.77 -12.85 18.13
N ARG A 218 8.58 -13.45 18.10
CA ARG A 218 7.87 -13.75 16.85
C ARG A 218 7.22 -12.47 16.31
N PRO A 219 7.56 -12.02 15.09
CA PRO A 219 6.92 -10.85 14.50
C PRO A 219 5.42 -11.11 14.29
N HIS A 220 4.61 -10.10 14.58
CA HIS A 220 3.19 -10.08 14.22
C HIS A 220 3.01 -9.65 12.74
N ALA A 221 1.87 -9.97 12.12
CA ALA A 221 1.58 -9.58 10.73
C ALA A 221 1.66 -8.06 10.48
N GLN A 222 1.43 -7.25 11.51
CA GLN A 222 1.59 -5.79 11.44
C GLN A 222 3.05 -5.37 11.23
N ALA A 223 4.03 -6.09 11.79
CA ALA A 223 5.44 -5.80 11.58
C ALA A 223 5.82 -5.96 10.10
N MET A 224 5.27 -6.99 9.45
CA MET A 224 5.42 -7.18 8.01
C MET A 224 4.79 -6.02 7.22
N THR A 225 3.54 -5.64 7.52
CA THR A 225 2.88 -4.50 6.87
C THR A 225 3.70 -3.22 6.97
N VAL A 226 4.22 -2.92 8.16
CA VAL A 226 5.03 -1.72 8.44
C VAL A 226 6.37 -1.77 7.70
N THR A 227 7.00 -2.93 7.67
CA THR A 227 8.25 -3.13 6.90
C THR A 227 8.01 -2.88 5.42
N MET A 228 6.92 -3.40 4.86
CA MET A 228 6.58 -3.17 3.45
C MET A 228 6.28 -1.70 3.18
N HIS A 229 5.50 -1.02 4.03
CA HIS A 229 5.24 0.41 3.90
C HIS A 229 6.52 1.24 3.97
N ALA A 230 7.44 0.92 4.89
CA ALA A 230 8.74 1.58 4.96
C ALA A 230 9.52 1.44 3.62
N LEU A 231 9.54 0.25 3.02
CA LEU A 231 10.16 0.05 1.70
C LEU A 231 9.48 0.87 0.60
N THR A 232 8.16 1.06 0.66
CA THR A 232 7.45 1.91 -0.32
C THR A 232 7.80 3.39 -0.20
N ALA A 233 8.25 3.84 0.97
CA ALA A 233 8.65 5.23 1.19
C ALA A 233 10.08 5.52 0.71
N LEU A 234 10.92 4.51 0.54
CA LEU A 234 12.29 4.70 0.05
C LEU A 234 12.31 5.02 -1.45
N ASP A 235 13.17 5.97 -1.85
CA ASP A 235 13.49 6.18 -3.26
C ASP A 235 14.28 4.99 -3.83
N ARG A 236 14.33 4.89 -5.16
CA ARG A 236 14.92 3.74 -5.85
C ARG A 236 16.42 3.59 -5.61
N ASN A 237 17.15 4.69 -5.45
CA ASN A 237 18.60 4.66 -5.22
C ASN A 237 18.90 4.18 -3.80
N THR A 238 18.09 4.60 -2.85
CA THR A 238 18.18 4.15 -1.46
C THR A 238 17.75 2.70 -1.32
N LEU A 239 16.68 2.28 -2.00
CA LEU A 239 16.15 0.91 -1.94
C LEU A 239 17.19 -0.16 -2.32
N GLY A 240 18.08 0.14 -3.27
CA GLY A 240 19.17 -0.76 -3.66
C GLY A 240 20.25 -0.99 -2.59
N LYS A 241 20.29 -0.16 -1.53
CA LYS A 241 21.22 -0.32 -0.39
C LYS A 241 20.66 -1.22 0.71
N TYR A 242 19.36 -1.50 0.69
CA TYR A 242 18.68 -2.31 1.67
C TYR A 242 18.25 -3.64 1.08
N ARG A 243 17.83 -4.55 1.97
CA ARG A 243 17.25 -5.84 1.58
C ARG A 243 15.98 -5.60 0.74
N SER A 244 15.82 -6.36 -0.34
CA SER A 244 14.65 -6.24 -1.21
C SER A 244 13.36 -6.59 -0.49
N SER A 245 12.25 -6.00 -0.91
CA SER A 245 10.91 -6.32 -0.40
C SER A 245 10.60 -7.81 -0.50
N ARG A 246 11.03 -8.46 -1.59
CA ARG A 246 10.92 -9.90 -1.76
C ARG A 246 11.63 -10.70 -0.67
N SER A 247 12.82 -10.26 -0.26
CA SER A 247 13.56 -10.96 0.79
C SER A 247 12.91 -10.77 2.16
N TYR A 248 12.42 -9.57 2.51
CA TYR A 248 11.65 -9.39 3.75
C TYR A 248 10.37 -10.21 3.73
N TYR A 249 9.64 -10.22 2.61
CA TYR A 249 8.42 -11.01 2.47
C TYR A 249 8.68 -12.49 2.72
N ARG A 250 9.76 -13.04 2.13
CA ARG A 250 10.18 -14.42 2.37
C ARG A 250 10.50 -14.68 3.84
N ILE A 251 11.25 -13.78 4.49
CA ILE A 251 11.60 -13.93 5.91
C ILE A 251 10.34 -13.94 6.78
N PHE A 252 9.39 -13.03 6.57
CA PHE A 252 8.14 -13.00 7.35
C PHE A 252 7.25 -14.22 7.08
N VAL A 253 7.02 -14.55 5.82
CA VAL A 253 6.08 -15.61 5.44
C VAL A 253 6.67 -17.01 5.64
N GLU A 254 7.88 -17.26 5.14
CA GLU A 254 8.50 -18.59 5.22
C GLU A 254 9.31 -18.76 6.51
N GLY A 255 10.04 -17.73 6.94
CA GLY A 255 10.89 -17.80 8.14
C GLY A 255 10.11 -17.72 9.45
N PHE A 256 9.15 -16.80 9.54
CA PHE A 256 8.35 -16.59 10.74
C PHE A 256 6.94 -17.20 10.67
N ASN A 257 6.57 -17.84 9.55
CA ASN A 257 5.25 -18.42 9.32
C ASN A 257 4.09 -17.43 9.53
N ILE A 258 4.29 -16.17 9.12
CA ILE A 258 3.27 -15.13 9.21
C ILE A 258 2.34 -15.23 8.01
N GLN A 259 1.04 -15.33 8.27
CA GLN A 259 0.02 -15.15 7.23
C GLN A 259 -0.13 -13.65 6.92
N PRO A 260 0.15 -13.20 5.68
CA PRO A 260 0.03 -11.79 5.35
C PRO A 260 -1.44 -11.34 5.35
N THR A 261 -1.69 -10.19 5.96
CA THR A 261 -3.01 -9.52 5.87
C THR A 261 -3.21 -8.92 4.47
N PRO A 262 -4.45 -8.62 4.05
CA PRO A 262 -4.71 -7.90 2.79
C PRO A 262 -3.90 -6.61 2.65
N GLU A 263 -3.75 -5.85 3.75
CA GLU A 263 -2.94 -4.64 3.77
C GLU A 263 -1.43 -4.92 3.64
N ALA A 264 -0.93 -6.02 4.21
CA ALA A 264 0.45 -6.47 4.01
C ALA A 264 0.72 -6.84 2.54
N TYR A 265 -0.20 -7.55 1.89
CA TYR A 265 -0.10 -7.87 0.47
C TYR A 265 -0.11 -6.62 -0.39
N LYS A 266 -1.01 -5.68 -0.12
CA LYS A 266 -1.07 -4.41 -0.84
C LYS A 266 0.25 -3.64 -0.72
N ALA A 267 0.76 -3.45 0.50
CA ALA A 267 2.02 -2.77 0.75
C ALA A 267 3.19 -3.47 0.04
N TYR A 268 3.22 -4.81 0.06
CA TYR A 268 4.22 -5.60 -0.65
C TYR A 268 4.14 -5.41 -2.17
N LEU A 269 2.94 -5.48 -2.77
CA LEU A 269 2.75 -5.23 -4.20
C LEU A 269 3.21 -3.83 -4.61
N VAL A 270 2.97 -2.81 -3.77
CA VAL A 270 3.46 -1.44 -4.03
C VAL A 270 4.98 -1.40 -3.99
N ALA A 271 5.61 -2.07 -3.03
CA ALA A 271 7.07 -2.16 -2.95
C ALA A 271 7.64 -2.86 -4.20
N LEU A 272 7.05 -3.97 -4.63
CA LEU A 272 7.42 -4.69 -5.85
C LEU A 272 7.24 -3.84 -7.12
N ALA A 273 6.20 -3.00 -7.17
CA ALA A 273 5.98 -2.09 -8.28
C ALA A 273 7.10 -1.04 -8.39
N ARG A 274 7.57 -0.51 -7.25
CA ARG A 274 8.73 0.40 -7.19
C ARG A 274 10.03 -0.30 -7.59
N GLU A 275 10.22 -1.55 -7.16
CA GLU A 275 11.36 -2.40 -7.53
C GLU A 275 11.31 -2.88 -8.99
N ARG A 276 10.14 -2.80 -9.63
CA ARG A 276 9.86 -3.32 -10.98
C ARG A 276 10.01 -4.84 -11.07
N ASP A 277 9.77 -5.56 -9.98
CA ASP A 277 9.80 -7.03 -9.96
C ASP A 277 8.43 -7.62 -10.28
N SER A 278 8.14 -7.66 -11.58
CA SER A 278 6.91 -8.25 -12.11
C SER A 278 6.71 -9.72 -11.71
N LYS A 279 7.81 -10.49 -11.56
CA LYS A 279 7.76 -11.94 -11.31
C LYS A 279 7.37 -12.21 -9.87
N ALA A 280 7.88 -11.42 -8.94
CA ALA A 280 7.45 -11.47 -7.55
C ALA A 280 5.99 -10.99 -7.40
N ALA A 281 5.57 -9.98 -8.18
CA ALA A 281 4.21 -9.45 -8.10
C ALA A 281 3.15 -10.49 -8.48
N ILE A 282 3.33 -11.19 -9.61
CA ILE A 282 2.42 -12.28 -10.00
C ILE A 282 2.42 -13.42 -8.96
N ARG A 283 3.58 -13.80 -8.43
CA ARG A 283 3.67 -14.84 -7.40
C ARG A 283 2.94 -14.45 -6.12
N ALA A 284 3.04 -13.19 -5.71
CA ALA A 284 2.33 -12.68 -4.53
C ALA A 284 0.80 -12.78 -4.72
N LEU A 285 0.28 -12.43 -5.90
CA LEU A 285 -1.14 -12.60 -6.22
C LEU A 285 -1.55 -14.08 -6.25
N GLN A 286 -0.76 -14.96 -6.90
CA GLN A 286 -1.03 -16.40 -6.92
C GLN A 286 -1.08 -16.99 -5.51
N GLN A 287 -0.13 -16.62 -4.65
CA GLN A 287 -0.11 -17.04 -3.25
C GLN A 287 -1.33 -16.53 -2.48
N TRP A 288 -1.75 -15.29 -2.73
CA TRP A 288 -2.97 -14.73 -2.14
C TRP A 288 -4.22 -15.54 -2.55
N HIS A 289 -4.42 -15.81 -3.85
CA HIS A 289 -5.55 -16.63 -4.33
C HIS A 289 -5.55 -18.04 -3.73
N VAL A 290 -4.39 -18.69 -3.68
CA VAL A 290 -4.25 -20.01 -3.03
C VAL A 290 -4.57 -19.92 -1.54
N GLY A 291 -4.17 -18.85 -0.87
CA GLY A 291 -4.53 -18.57 0.53
C GLY A 291 -6.04 -18.44 0.73
N CYS A 292 -6.73 -17.67 -0.13
CA CYS A 292 -8.18 -17.52 -0.10
C CYS A 292 -8.89 -18.87 -0.28
N ALA A 293 -8.44 -19.70 -1.23
CA ALA A 293 -9.03 -21.02 -1.47
C ALA A 293 -8.85 -21.98 -0.27
N LYS A 294 -7.72 -21.88 0.46
CA LYS A 294 -7.44 -22.73 1.63
C LYS A 294 -8.12 -22.28 2.91
N SER A 295 -8.26 -20.97 3.12
CA SER A 295 -8.74 -20.41 4.40
C SER A 295 -10.26 -20.39 4.55
N GLY A 296 -11.01 -20.89 3.56
CA GLY A 296 -12.47 -21.10 3.61
C GLY A 296 -13.33 -19.82 3.59
N THR A 297 -13.02 -18.84 4.44
CA THR A 297 -13.68 -17.53 4.52
C THR A 297 -12.82 -16.42 5.15
N GLN A 298 -11.68 -16.74 5.77
CA GLN A 298 -10.95 -15.75 6.58
C GLN A 298 -10.14 -14.72 5.78
N LEU A 299 -9.74 -15.05 4.54
CA LEU A 299 -8.93 -14.15 3.72
C LEU A 299 -9.76 -13.62 2.55
N GLU A 300 -9.98 -12.31 2.55
CA GLU A 300 -10.68 -11.62 1.47
C GLU A 300 -9.92 -11.78 0.13
N PRO A 301 -10.63 -11.99 -0.99
CA PRO A 301 -10.01 -12.08 -2.31
C PRO A 301 -9.36 -10.75 -2.72
N PRO A 302 -8.33 -10.77 -3.59
CA PRO A 302 -7.73 -9.54 -4.07
C PRO A 302 -8.75 -8.65 -4.79
N GLU A 303 -8.94 -7.43 -4.29
CA GLU A 303 -9.70 -6.38 -4.99
C GLU A 303 -8.95 -5.79 -6.21
N ARG A 304 -9.69 -5.04 -7.05
CA ARG A 304 -9.20 -4.25 -8.20
C ARG A 304 -7.88 -3.49 -7.92
N LYS A 305 -7.76 -2.84 -6.77
CA LYS A 305 -6.60 -2.03 -6.41
C LYS A 305 -5.30 -2.86 -6.33
N HIS A 306 -5.39 -4.15 -5.99
CA HIS A 306 -4.24 -5.03 -5.88
C HIS A 306 -3.73 -5.45 -7.27
N TYR A 307 -4.63 -5.85 -8.18
CA TYR A 307 -4.26 -6.16 -9.56
C TYR A 307 -3.65 -4.95 -10.25
N LYS A 308 -4.24 -3.75 -10.09
CA LYS A 308 -3.69 -2.49 -10.62
C LYS A 308 -2.21 -2.32 -10.25
N VAL A 309 -1.86 -2.49 -8.97
CA VAL A 309 -0.49 -2.32 -8.50
C VAL A 309 0.45 -3.41 -9.06
N ALA A 310 -0.01 -4.65 -9.17
CA ALA A 310 0.76 -5.72 -9.77
C ALA A 310 1.03 -5.49 -11.27
N ILE A 311 0.05 -4.97 -12.02
CA ILE A 311 0.20 -4.58 -13.42
C ILE A 311 1.23 -3.43 -13.54
N LEU A 312 1.21 -2.46 -12.62
CA LEU A 312 2.21 -1.39 -12.59
C LEU A 312 3.64 -1.92 -12.38
N ALA A 313 3.84 -3.00 -11.62
CA ALA A 313 5.14 -3.67 -11.52
C ALA A 313 5.60 -4.24 -12.87
N CYS A 314 4.67 -4.80 -13.65
CA CYS A 314 4.94 -5.29 -14.99
C CYS A 314 5.26 -4.14 -15.96
N ALA A 315 4.51 -3.04 -15.91
CA ALA A 315 4.76 -1.83 -16.70
C ALA A 315 6.14 -1.21 -16.41
N GLY A 316 6.51 -1.11 -15.13
CA GLY A 316 7.83 -0.65 -14.71
C GLY A 316 8.95 -1.51 -15.27
N LYS A 317 8.77 -2.84 -15.25
CA LYS A 317 9.74 -3.79 -15.82
C LYS A 317 9.85 -3.65 -17.32
N LEU A 318 8.72 -3.57 -18.02
CA LEU A 318 8.65 -3.38 -19.46
C LEU A 318 9.41 -2.11 -19.89
N ARG A 319 9.22 -1.00 -19.17
CA ARG A 319 9.95 0.26 -19.39
C ARG A 319 11.46 0.15 -19.13
N SER A 320 11.88 -0.69 -18.18
CA SER A 320 13.31 -0.93 -17.92
C SER A 320 13.99 -1.84 -18.94
N ALA A 321 13.22 -2.59 -19.73
CA ALA A 321 13.72 -3.57 -20.69
C ALA A 321 13.99 -2.97 -22.09
N LYS A 322 14.38 -1.69 -22.17
CA LYS A 322 14.67 -1.03 -23.45
C LYS A 322 15.79 -1.82 -24.17
N GLY A 323 15.47 -2.38 -25.34
CA GLY A 323 16.38 -3.20 -26.15
C GLY A 323 16.43 -4.69 -25.84
N ASP A 324 15.82 -5.17 -24.73
CA ASP A 324 15.82 -6.60 -24.38
C ASP A 324 14.43 -7.21 -24.62
N GLU A 325 14.24 -7.81 -25.80
CA GLU A 325 12.97 -8.45 -26.21
C GLU A 325 12.54 -9.56 -25.26
N ARG A 326 13.50 -10.36 -24.77
CA ARG A 326 13.20 -11.47 -23.85
C ARG A 326 12.62 -10.94 -22.54
N ARG A 327 13.17 -9.85 -21.99
CA ARG A 327 12.62 -9.21 -20.79
C ARG A 327 11.26 -8.57 -21.03
N ARG A 328 11.04 -7.98 -22.22
CA ARG A 328 9.73 -7.43 -22.61
C ARG A 328 8.67 -8.52 -22.71
N GLY A 329 8.95 -9.60 -23.43
CA GLY A 329 8.08 -10.77 -23.53
C GLY A 329 7.74 -11.36 -22.16
N ALA A 330 8.72 -11.47 -21.25
CA ALA A 330 8.47 -11.92 -19.89
C ALA A 330 7.53 -10.97 -19.12
N ALA A 331 7.69 -9.64 -19.23
CA ALA A 331 6.78 -8.69 -18.58
C ALA A 331 5.34 -8.81 -19.14
N MET A 332 5.20 -8.99 -20.46
CA MET A 332 3.90 -9.21 -21.11
C MET A 332 3.24 -10.53 -20.70
N GLN A 333 4.03 -11.60 -20.56
CA GLN A 333 3.53 -12.88 -20.06
C GLN A 333 3.02 -12.76 -18.62
N HIS A 334 3.75 -12.05 -17.75
CA HIS A 334 3.30 -11.86 -16.36
C HIS A 334 2.00 -11.05 -16.29
N VAL A 335 1.84 -9.98 -17.07
CA VAL A 335 0.58 -9.20 -17.04
C VAL A 335 -0.60 -10.03 -17.54
N ARG A 336 -0.44 -10.85 -18.58
CA ARG A 336 -1.48 -11.80 -19.03
C ARG A 336 -1.89 -12.78 -17.92
N GLN A 337 -0.91 -13.32 -17.19
CA GLN A 337 -1.19 -14.17 -16.04
C GLN A 337 -1.94 -13.42 -14.92
N ILE A 338 -1.63 -12.13 -14.70
CA ILE A 338 -2.38 -11.30 -13.73
C ILE A 338 -3.84 -11.13 -14.19
N MET A 339 -4.06 -10.86 -15.48
CA MET A 339 -5.42 -10.72 -16.03
C MET A 339 -6.22 -12.02 -15.88
N GLN A 340 -5.59 -13.18 -16.11
CA GLN A 340 -6.20 -14.50 -15.91
C GLN A 340 -6.54 -14.82 -14.44
N LEU A 341 -5.84 -14.22 -13.48
CA LEU A 341 -6.14 -14.40 -12.06
C LEU A 341 -7.31 -13.54 -11.57
N MET A 342 -7.67 -12.48 -12.30
CA MET A 342 -8.78 -11.63 -11.91
C MET A 342 -10.07 -12.44 -11.94
N HIS A 343 -10.58 -12.78 -10.76
CA HIS A 343 -11.89 -13.39 -10.62
C HIS A 343 -12.93 -12.40 -11.13
N ASP A 344 -13.85 -12.86 -11.98
CA ASP A 344 -14.80 -11.98 -12.69
C ASP A 344 -14.03 -10.95 -13.55
N ALA A 345 -13.18 -11.42 -14.48
CA ALA A 345 -12.49 -10.54 -15.42
C ALA A 345 -13.47 -9.72 -16.28
N ASP A 346 -14.68 -10.27 -16.48
CA ASP A 346 -15.85 -9.62 -17.08
C ASP A 346 -16.46 -8.54 -16.19
N SER A 347 -16.07 -8.48 -14.91
CA SER A 347 -16.54 -7.44 -14.02
C SER A 347 -16.09 -6.10 -14.57
N PRO A 348 -17.04 -5.20 -14.83
CA PRO A 348 -16.75 -3.91 -15.41
C PRO A 348 -16.01 -3.02 -14.37
N LYS A 349 -16.03 -3.41 -13.09
CA LYS A 349 -15.15 -2.89 -12.02
C LYS A 349 -13.66 -2.95 -12.41
N HIS A 350 -13.23 -3.86 -13.28
CA HIS A 350 -11.85 -4.02 -13.71
C HIS A 350 -11.47 -3.24 -14.98
N ALA A 351 -12.34 -2.37 -15.51
CA ALA A 351 -12.08 -1.60 -16.74
C ALA A 351 -10.69 -0.90 -16.75
N TYR A 352 -10.29 -0.30 -15.64
CA TYR A 352 -8.99 0.35 -15.53
C TYR A 352 -7.79 -0.63 -15.59
N CYS A 353 -7.95 -1.87 -15.11
CA CYS A 353 -6.89 -2.88 -15.23
C CYS A 353 -6.72 -3.28 -16.70
N TRP A 354 -7.83 -3.44 -17.43
CA TRP A 354 -7.83 -3.64 -18.88
C TRP A 354 -7.21 -2.47 -19.63
N MET A 355 -7.50 -1.23 -19.23
CA MET A 355 -6.88 -0.04 -19.81
C MET A 355 -5.35 -0.05 -19.63
N LEU A 356 -4.87 -0.37 -18.42
CA LEU A 356 -3.43 -0.52 -18.17
C LEU A 356 -2.81 -1.67 -18.99
N TYR A 357 -3.53 -2.78 -19.16
CA TYR A 357 -3.06 -3.90 -19.96
C TYR A 357 -2.94 -3.53 -21.44
N LEU A 358 -3.95 -2.88 -22.03
CA LEU A 358 -3.89 -2.37 -23.41
C LEU A 358 -2.74 -1.38 -23.59
N TYR A 359 -2.57 -0.47 -22.64
CA TYR A 359 -1.44 0.47 -22.65
C TYR A 359 -0.09 -0.26 -22.69
N MET A 360 0.08 -1.32 -21.90
CA MET A 360 1.29 -2.14 -21.94
C MET A 360 1.44 -2.89 -23.28
N CYS A 361 0.34 -3.35 -23.88
CA CYS A 361 0.36 -3.99 -25.20
C CYS A 361 0.84 -3.01 -26.28
N LEU A 362 0.37 -1.77 -26.27
CA LEU A 362 0.86 -0.72 -27.17
C LEU A 362 2.36 -0.45 -26.96
N PHE A 363 2.79 -0.37 -25.69
CA PHE A 363 4.20 -0.16 -25.35
C PHE A 363 5.11 -1.33 -25.78
N SER A 364 4.57 -2.55 -25.89
CA SER A 364 5.33 -3.71 -26.39
C SER A 364 5.79 -3.55 -27.84
N ARG A 365 5.03 -2.76 -28.63
CA ARG A 365 5.20 -2.55 -30.08
C ARG A 365 5.00 -3.79 -30.96
N GLU A 366 4.43 -4.85 -30.40
CA GLU A 366 4.13 -6.08 -31.12
C GLU A 366 2.65 -6.11 -31.55
N ALA A 367 2.39 -6.00 -32.85
CA ALA A 367 1.02 -5.99 -33.40
C ALA A 367 0.23 -7.26 -33.05
N THR A 368 0.89 -8.41 -32.99
CA THR A 368 0.28 -9.69 -32.59
C THR A 368 -0.17 -9.68 -31.13
N ILE A 369 0.61 -9.07 -30.24
CA ILE A 369 0.24 -8.89 -28.83
C ILE A 369 -0.97 -7.96 -28.70
N VAL A 370 -0.98 -6.85 -29.46
CA VAL A 370 -2.09 -5.91 -29.46
C VAL A 370 -3.37 -6.57 -29.97
N TYR A 371 -3.32 -7.29 -31.10
CA TYR A 371 -4.47 -8.03 -31.62
C TYR A 371 -5.00 -9.04 -30.58
N GLN A 372 -4.14 -9.90 -30.03
CA GLN A 372 -4.53 -10.86 -28.99
C GLN A 372 -5.17 -10.17 -27.78
N SER A 373 -4.65 -9.01 -27.37
CA SER A 373 -5.24 -8.27 -26.25
C SER A 373 -6.62 -7.67 -26.56
N LEU A 374 -6.90 -7.33 -27.81
CA LEU A 374 -8.21 -6.84 -28.24
C LEU A 374 -9.23 -7.98 -28.36
N GLU A 375 -8.76 -9.15 -28.78
CA GLU A 375 -9.53 -10.40 -28.79
C GLU A 375 -9.92 -10.80 -27.36
N ASP A 376 -8.93 -10.88 -26.44
CA ASP A 376 -9.15 -11.16 -25.01
C ASP A 376 -10.16 -10.16 -24.39
N LEU A 377 -10.11 -8.90 -24.81
CA LEU A 377 -10.97 -7.83 -24.29
C LEU A 377 -12.40 -7.86 -24.89
N SER A 378 -12.63 -8.55 -26.01
CA SER A 378 -13.90 -8.49 -26.74
C SER A 378 -15.10 -8.94 -25.90
N THR A 379 -14.97 -10.04 -25.14
CA THR A 379 -16.02 -10.55 -24.24
C THR A 379 -16.36 -9.55 -23.14
N HIS A 380 -15.34 -8.92 -22.56
CA HIS A 380 -15.47 -7.93 -21.50
C HIS A 380 -16.14 -6.64 -21.99
N VAL A 381 -15.84 -6.21 -23.21
CA VAL A 381 -16.46 -5.02 -23.83
C VAL A 381 -17.96 -5.20 -23.96
N VAL A 382 -18.42 -6.37 -24.41
CA VAL A 382 -19.85 -6.67 -24.50
C VAL A 382 -20.51 -6.62 -23.11
N GLY A 383 -19.84 -7.14 -22.07
CA GLY A 383 -20.32 -7.06 -20.69
C GLY A 383 -20.42 -5.61 -20.17
N ILE A 384 -19.39 -4.80 -20.42
CA ILE A 384 -19.35 -3.37 -20.05
C ILE A 384 -20.46 -2.60 -20.78
N GLN A 385 -20.62 -2.81 -22.09
CA GLN A 385 -21.64 -2.15 -22.90
C GLN A 385 -23.05 -2.48 -22.41
N LYS A 386 -23.35 -3.76 -22.16
CA LYS A 386 -24.65 -4.19 -21.59
C LYS A 386 -24.94 -3.54 -20.25
N GLN A 387 -23.93 -3.41 -19.39
CA GLN A 387 -24.12 -2.76 -18.10
C GLN A 387 -24.38 -1.26 -18.26
N PHE A 388 -23.65 -0.59 -19.16
CA PHE A 388 -23.93 0.81 -19.49
C PHE A 388 -25.36 1.02 -19.98
N ASP A 389 -25.84 0.13 -20.84
CA ASP A 389 -27.17 0.20 -21.41
C ASP A 389 -28.23 0.06 -20.32
N SER A 390 -28.04 -0.90 -19.40
CA SER A 390 -28.92 -1.06 -18.24
C SER A 390 -28.94 0.16 -17.30
N ILE A 391 -27.81 0.87 -17.16
CA ILE A 391 -27.74 2.09 -16.35
C ILE A 391 -28.52 3.20 -17.05
N SER A 392 -28.34 3.38 -18.36
CA SER A 392 -28.99 4.43 -19.14
C SER A 392 -30.52 4.32 -19.13
N GLU A 393 -31.06 3.10 -19.14
CA GLU A 393 -32.50 2.84 -19.06
C GLU A 393 -33.07 3.11 -17.66
N SER A 394 -32.26 2.91 -16.61
CA SER A 394 -32.70 3.07 -15.21
C SER A 394 -32.70 4.53 -14.73
N VAL A 395 -31.99 5.43 -15.41
CA VAL A 395 -31.96 6.86 -15.10
C VAL A 395 -33.14 7.53 -15.81
N VAL A 396 -34.34 7.29 -15.28
CA VAL A 396 -35.48 8.18 -15.52
C VAL A 396 -35.08 9.56 -14.97
N PRO A 397 -35.26 10.66 -15.73
CA PRO A 397 -34.87 12.00 -15.31
C PRO A 397 -35.81 12.51 -14.21
N ASN A 398 -35.65 12.00 -12.98
CA ASN A 398 -36.20 12.60 -11.77
C ASN A 398 -35.05 13.26 -11.02
N SER A 399 -35.17 14.58 -10.88
CA SER A 399 -34.13 15.56 -10.55
C SER A 399 -33.54 15.53 -9.14
N ASP A 400 -33.79 14.49 -8.33
CA ASP A 400 -33.49 14.53 -6.88
C ASP A 400 -32.40 13.52 -6.41
N LEU A 401 -31.47 13.14 -7.29
CA LEU A 401 -30.41 12.16 -6.96
C LEU A 401 -29.09 12.78 -6.46
N MET A 402 -29.14 13.81 -5.63
CA MET A 402 -27.97 14.40 -4.95
C MET A 402 -27.36 13.52 -3.83
N GLY A 403 -27.83 12.27 -3.66
CA GLY A 403 -27.42 11.39 -2.56
C GLY A 403 -26.74 10.07 -2.94
N ARG A 404 -26.53 9.73 -4.23
CA ARG A 404 -25.88 8.46 -4.59
C ARG A 404 -24.36 8.53 -4.43
N SER A 405 -23.80 7.50 -3.80
CA SER A 405 -22.41 7.43 -3.34
C SER A 405 -21.38 7.60 -4.46
N PHE A 406 -20.33 8.39 -4.21
CA PHE A 406 -19.15 8.66 -5.05
C PHE A 406 -18.51 7.45 -5.78
N THR A 407 -18.78 6.22 -5.35
CA THR A 407 -18.24 4.99 -5.97
C THR A 407 -18.78 4.73 -7.38
N SER A 408 -20.02 5.12 -7.70
CA SER A 408 -20.61 4.90 -9.03
C SER A 408 -19.99 5.78 -10.12
N TYR A 409 -19.51 6.97 -9.76
CA TYR A 409 -18.90 7.91 -10.72
C TYR A 409 -17.53 7.43 -11.22
N SER A 410 -16.74 6.73 -10.39
CA SER A 410 -15.43 6.22 -10.85
C SER A 410 -15.57 5.15 -11.93
N PHE A 411 -16.58 4.28 -11.81
CA PHE A 411 -16.77 3.16 -12.72
C PHE A 411 -17.11 3.63 -14.15
N ALA A 412 -18.11 4.50 -14.29
CA ALA A 412 -18.54 4.97 -15.61
C ALA A 412 -17.40 5.71 -16.34
N SER A 413 -16.59 6.49 -15.62
CA SER A 413 -15.41 7.14 -16.22
C SER A 413 -14.42 6.11 -16.76
N ASP A 414 -14.00 5.15 -15.92
CA ASP A 414 -12.99 4.15 -16.30
C ASP A 414 -13.45 3.29 -17.50
N ALA A 415 -14.73 2.95 -17.53
CA ALA A 415 -15.29 2.08 -18.55
C ALA A 415 -15.50 2.83 -19.88
N THR A 416 -15.94 4.08 -19.85
CA THR A 416 -15.98 4.95 -21.04
C THR A 416 -14.59 5.16 -21.60
N GLU A 417 -13.60 5.48 -20.77
CA GLU A 417 -12.20 5.65 -21.19
C GLU A 417 -11.64 4.39 -21.85
N LEU A 418 -11.93 3.20 -21.29
CA LEU A 418 -11.52 1.93 -21.89
C LEU A 418 -12.14 1.72 -23.28
N LEU A 419 -13.43 1.99 -23.44
CA LEU A 419 -14.13 1.83 -24.72
C LEU A 419 -13.61 2.81 -25.78
N GLN A 420 -13.35 4.06 -25.38
CA GLN A 420 -12.74 5.08 -26.24
C GLN A 420 -11.31 4.69 -26.65
N LEU A 421 -10.49 4.23 -25.70
CA LEU A 421 -9.14 3.75 -25.98
C LEU A 421 -9.17 2.57 -26.95
N ARG A 422 -10.05 1.58 -26.73
CA ARG A 422 -10.21 0.45 -27.64
C ARG A 422 -10.59 0.91 -29.05
N ALA A 423 -11.59 1.79 -29.17
CA ALA A 423 -12.03 2.31 -30.46
C ALA A 423 -10.90 3.04 -31.21
N ALA A 424 -10.08 3.81 -30.49
CA ALA A 424 -8.92 4.48 -31.08
C ALA A 424 -7.84 3.51 -31.54
N ILE A 425 -7.51 2.48 -30.74
CA ILE A 425 -6.57 1.43 -31.15
C ILE A 425 -7.06 0.73 -32.41
N LEU A 426 -8.34 0.37 -32.47
CA LEU A 426 -8.96 -0.23 -33.65
C LEU A 426 -8.86 0.73 -34.85
N GLY A 427 -9.09 2.03 -34.64
CA GLY A 427 -8.89 3.06 -35.65
C GLY A 427 -7.50 3.08 -36.26
N VAL A 428 -6.46 2.97 -35.43
CA VAL A 428 -5.07 2.87 -35.90
C VAL A 428 -4.85 1.58 -36.68
N LEU A 429 -5.36 0.44 -36.20
CA LEU A 429 -5.17 -0.86 -36.86
C LEU A 429 -5.86 -0.96 -38.23
N THR A 430 -6.96 -0.23 -38.43
CA THR A 430 -7.73 -0.23 -39.68
C THR A 430 -7.31 0.85 -40.67
N ASN A 431 -6.41 1.76 -40.28
CA ASN A 431 -5.97 2.83 -41.17
C ASN A 431 -5.10 2.24 -42.30
N GLU A 432 -5.38 2.66 -43.53
CA GLU A 432 -4.76 2.18 -44.78
C GLU A 432 -3.22 2.29 -44.75
N ASP A 433 -2.68 3.30 -44.08
CA ASP A 433 -1.23 3.53 -43.94
C ASP A 433 -0.54 2.39 -43.17
N PHE A 434 -1.25 1.73 -42.25
CA PHE A 434 -0.73 0.64 -41.43
C PHE A 434 -1.15 -0.75 -41.94
N GLU A 435 -2.08 -0.82 -42.90
CA GLU A 435 -2.61 -2.07 -43.43
C GLU A 435 -1.50 -2.94 -44.04
N ARG A 436 -0.56 -2.35 -44.80
CA ARG A 436 0.56 -3.10 -45.39
C ARG A 436 1.50 -3.73 -44.34
N PRO A 437 2.01 -2.99 -43.33
CA PRO A 437 2.77 -3.58 -42.22
C PRO A 437 2.00 -4.66 -41.44
N LEU A 438 0.71 -4.44 -41.20
CA LEU A 438 -0.13 -5.33 -40.40
C LEU A 438 -0.47 -6.63 -41.12
N ARG A 439 -0.75 -6.59 -42.44
CA ARG A 439 -0.99 -7.79 -43.27
C ARG A 439 0.19 -8.77 -43.29
N ARG A 440 1.41 -8.31 -42.97
CA ARG A 440 2.57 -9.20 -42.81
C ARG A 440 2.58 -9.95 -41.46
N LYS A 441 1.85 -9.44 -40.46
CA LYS A 441 1.86 -9.93 -39.08
C LYS A 441 0.55 -10.58 -38.65
N LEU A 442 -0.57 -10.22 -39.27
CA LEU A 442 -1.91 -10.73 -39.00
C LEU A 442 -2.43 -11.49 -40.22
N SER A 443 -3.24 -12.52 -39.98
CA SER A 443 -3.92 -13.24 -41.06
C SER A 443 -5.03 -12.37 -41.67
N GLY A 444 -5.47 -12.70 -42.89
CA GLY A 444 -6.59 -11.98 -43.53
C GLY A 444 -7.87 -12.02 -42.70
N VAL A 445 -8.15 -13.14 -42.03
CA VAL A 445 -9.31 -13.30 -41.15
C VAL A 445 -9.24 -12.35 -39.96
N GLN A 446 -8.08 -12.30 -39.30
CA GLN A 446 -7.84 -11.40 -38.14
C GLN A 446 -8.03 -9.93 -38.51
N PHE A 447 -7.67 -9.54 -39.74
CA PHE A 447 -7.82 -8.18 -40.21
C PHE A 447 -9.29 -7.79 -40.43
N GLU A 448 -10.09 -8.68 -40.99
CA GLU A 448 -11.53 -8.46 -41.16
C GLU A 448 -12.26 -8.41 -39.81
N GLU A 449 -11.86 -9.24 -38.84
CA GLU A 449 -12.38 -9.15 -37.47
C GLU A 449 -12.10 -7.79 -36.82
N VAL A 450 -10.88 -7.26 -36.98
CA VAL A 450 -10.52 -5.93 -36.48
C VAL A 450 -11.37 -4.82 -37.12
N ARG A 451 -11.64 -4.90 -38.43
CA ARG A 451 -12.53 -3.98 -39.13
C ARG A 451 -13.97 -4.07 -38.61
N GLN A 452 -14.46 -5.29 -38.40
CA GLN A 452 -15.78 -5.52 -37.81
C GLN A 452 -15.87 -4.89 -36.41
N TRP A 453 -14.92 -5.19 -35.52
CA TRP A 453 -14.88 -4.63 -34.17
C TRP A 453 -14.81 -3.11 -34.16
N GLN A 454 -14.08 -2.51 -35.11
CA GLN A 454 -13.99 -1.06 -35.25
C GLN A 454 -15.36 -0.46 -35.60
N SER A 455 -16.04 -1.03 -36.60
CA SER A 455 -17.35 -0.58 -37.05
C SER A 455 -18.37 -0.64 -35.90
N GLU A 456 -18.44 -1.79 -35.21
CA GLU A 456 -19.31 -2.02 -34.06
C GLU A 456 -19.03 -1.02 -32.91
N SER A 457 -17.76 -0.82 -32.56
CA SER A 457 -17.36 0.10 -31.49
C SER A 457 -17.72 1.54 -31.81
N ARG A 458 -17.49 1.98 -33.06
CA ARG A 458 -17.81 3.35 -33.49
C ARG A 458 -19.32 3.59 -33.56
N SER A 459 -20.09 2.62 -34.03
CA SER A 459 -21.55 2.70 -34.02
C SER A 459 -22.06 2.87 -32.59
N TRP A 460 -21.63 1.98 -31.68
CA TRP A 460 -22.08 2.01 -30.29
C TRP A 460 -21.72 3.32 -29.58
N LEU A 461 -20.52 3.86 -29.80
CA LEU A 461 -20.07 5.15 -29.24
C LEU A 461 -20.82 6.34 -29.85
N ARG A 462 -21.15 6.29 -31.14
CA ARG A 462 -21.93 7.33 -31.83
C ARG A 462 -23.35 7.42 -31.26
N ASP A 463 -23.99 6.27 -31.09
CA ASP A 463 -25.38 6.19 -30.59
C ASP A 463 -25.53 6.76 -29.16
N ARG A 464 -24.42 6.86 -28.41
CA ARG A 464 -24.37 7.40 -27.04
C ARG A 464 -23.73 8.79 -26.94
N GLY A 465 -23.40 9.42 -28.08
CA GLY A 465 -22.74 10.75 -28.09
C GLY A 465 -21.34 10.74 -27.47
N LEU A 466 -20.69 9.58 -27.40
CA LEU A 466 -19.34 9.42 -26.84
C LEU A 466 -18.24 9.42 -27.91
N LEU A 467 -18.62 9.36 -29.20
CA LEU A 467 -17.67 9.28 -30.31
C LEU A 467 -16.81 10.55 -30.43
N ASP A 468 -17.37 11.72 -30.19
CA ASP A 468 -16.67 13.01 -30.32
C ASP A 468 -15.55 13.20 -29.29
N GLN A 469 -15.57 12.40 -28.23
CA GLN A 469 -14.54 12.37 -27.18
C GLN A 469 -13.40 11.40 -27.52
N VAL A 470 -13.54 10.55 -28.54
CA VAL A 470 -12.45 9.69 -29.02
C VAL A 470 -11.44 10.59 -29.75
N PRO A 471 -10.19 10.70 -29.28
CA PRO A 471 -9.20 11.56 -29.91
C PRO A 471 -9.00 11.13 -31.37
N HIS A 472 -9.23 12.07 -32.28
CA HIS A 472 -8.89 11.86 -33.68
C HIS A 472 -7.37 11.95 -33.83
N ILE A 473 -6.70 10.80 -33.94
CA ILE A 473 -5.28 10.77 -34.26
C ILE A 473 -5.16 11.03 -35.77
N SER A 474 -5.04 12.30 -36.15
CA SER A 474 -4.75 12.69 -37.54
C SER A 474 -3.27 12.44 -37.84
N PHE A 475 -2.99 11.74 -38.94
CA PHE A 475 -1.63 11.36 -39.35
C PHE A 475 -1.04 12.30 -40.43
N GLU A 476 -1.74 13.39 -40.77
CA GLU A 476 -1.37 14.29 -41.88
C GLU A 476 -0.18 15.22 -41.58
N SER A 477 0.22 15.36 -40.31
CA SER A 477 1.48 16.02 -39.94
C SER A 477 2.45 14.98 -39.41
N SER A 478 3.72 15.03 -39.85
CA SER A 478 4.76 14.08 -39.46
C SER A 478 4.67 13.79 -37.95
N GLY A 479 4.27 12.57 -37.57
CA GLY A 479 3.94 12.21 -36.18
C GLY A 479 5.04 12.47 -35.14
N THR A 480 6.23 12.87 -35.61
CA THR A 480 7.34 13.45 -34.85
C THR A 480 7.03 14.78 -34.16
N ALA A 481 6.20 15.66 -34.75
CA ALA A 481 5.88 16.98 -34.18
C ALA A 481 4.90 16.89 -32.99
N GLU A 482 3.84 16.10 -33.13
CA GLU A 482 2.86 15.84 -32.08
C GLU A 482 3.49 15.03 -30.92
N ALA A 483 4.33 14.04 -31.24
CA ALA A 483 5.09 13.26 -30.25
C ALA A 483 6.10 14.11 -29.46
N ALA A 484 6.65 15.19 -30.05
CA ALA A 484 7.55 16.12 -29.37
C ALA A 484 6.82 17.05 -28.41
N LYS A 485 5.60 17.50 -28.76
CA LYS A 485 4.76 18.35 -27.92
C LYS A 485 4.27 17.63 -26.65
N ILE A 486 3.88 16.36 -26.79
CA ILE A 486 3.43 15.51 -25.67
C ILE A 486 4.63 15.03 -24.81
N ARG A 487 5.88 15.23 -25.25
CA ARG A 487 7.10 14.78 -24.55
C ARG A 487 7.37 15.56 -23.25
N ASN A 488 6.95 16.82 -23.16
CA ASN A 488 7.37 17.78 -22.13
C ASN A 488 6.52 17.79 -20.85
N GLU A 489 5.42 17.03 -20.79
CA GLU A 489 4.57 16.93 -19.60
C GLU A 489 4.54 15.47 -19.12
N ALA A 490 5.27 15.13 -18.05
CA ALA A 490 5.13 13.79 -17.45
C ALA A 490 5.67 13.69 -16.01
N ASP A 491 4.76 13.58 -15.04
CA ASP A 491 5.03 12.89 -13.77
C ASP A 491 3.83 12.11 -13.16
N ARG A 492 2.76 11.82 -13.93
CA ARG A 492 1.63 10.98 -13.47
C ARG A 492 1.03 10.11 -14.59
N TYR A 493 0.51 8.94 -14.23
CA TYR A 493 -0.31 8.08 -15.11
C TYR A 493 -1.68 8.73 -15.33
N ASP A 494 -1.73 9.70 -16.25
CA ASP A 494 -2.95 10.35 -16.75
C ASP A 494 -3.30 9.79 -18.14
N SER A 495 -4.59 9.83 -18.50
CA SER A 495 -5.15 9.62 -19.84
C SER A 495 -4.27 10.21 -20.96
N ALA A 496 -3.73 11.41 -20.79
CA ALA A 496 -2.82 12.05 -21.75
C ALA A 496 -1.57 11.19 -22.07
N THR A 497 -1.04 10.46 -21.08
CA THR A 497 0.10 9.55 -21.28
C THR A 497 -0.29 8.33 -22.09
N VAL A 498 -1.52 7.85 -21.95
CA VAL A 498 -2.04 6.72 -22.72
C VAL A 498 -2.14 7.08 -24.20
N TRP A 499 -2.72 8.24 -24.49
CA TRP A 499 -2.85 8.76 -25.86
C TRP A 499 -1.50 9.01 -26.52
N LYS A 500 -0.52 9.49 -25.76
CA LYS A 500 0.87 9.63 -26.21
C LYS A 500 1.47 8.31 -26.71
N GLU A 501 1.37 7.25 -25.91
CA GLU A 501 1.94 5.96 -26.29
C GLU A 501 1.20 5.33 -27.48
N LEU A 502 -0.11 5.57 -27.61
CA LEU A 502 -0.86 5.17 -28.80
C LEU A 502 -0.32 5.86 -30.06
N ALA A 503 -0.08 7.18 -30.00
CA ALA A 503 0.53 7.92 -31.11
C ALA A 503 1.95 7.42 -31.43
N LEU A 504 2.79 7.19 -30.41
CA LEU A 504 4.15 6.65 -30.58
C LEU A 504 4.14 5.25 -31.19
N TRP A 505 3.19 4.42 -30.80
CA TRP A 505 3.00 3.08 -31.36
C TRP A 505 2.58 3.15 -32.83
N ALA A 506 1.63 4.02 -33.18
CA ALA A 506 1.23 4.23 -34.56
C ALA A 506 2.41 4.68 -35.43
N VAL A 507 3.21 5.67 -34.98
CA VAL A 507 4.43 6.09 -35.69
C VAL A 507 5.42 4.93 -35.88
N HIS A 508 5.57 4.08 -34.87
CA HIS A 508 6.42 2.89 -35.00
C HIS A 508 5.91 1.90 -36.05
N LEU A 509 4.58 1.69 -36.14
CA LEU A 509 3.98 0.85 -37.17
C LEU A 509 4.21 1.42 -38.59
N ALA A 510 4.03 2.73 -38.79
CA ALA A 510 4.22 3.37 -40.09
C ALA A 510 5.68 3.29 -40.57
N THR A 511 6.63 3.56 -39.68
CA THR A 511 8.04 3.70 -40.07
C THR A 511 8.76 2.37 -40.19
N GLY A 512 8.27 1.30 -39.55
CA GLY A 512 8.96 0.00 -39.52
C GLY A 512 10.36 0.05 -38.90
N THR A 513 10.76 1.17 -38.29
CA THR A 513 12.09 1.36 -37.74
C THR A 513 12.15 0.79 -36.33
N HIS A 514 12.99 -0.23 -36.13
CA HIS A 514 13.34 -0.72 -34.79
C HIS A 514 14.20 0.28 -34.01
N ASN A 515 14.85 1.23 -34.69
CA ASN A 515 15.73 2.23 -34.11
C ASN A 515 15.07 3.61 -34.10
N ILE A 516 14.51 3.99 -32.96
CA ILE A 516 14.32 5.41 -32.66
C ILE A 516 15.71 5.97 -32.32
N PRO A 517 16.17 7.06 -32.95
CA PRO A 517 17.47 7.66 -32.64
C PRO A 517 17.52 8.02 -31.15
N ASP A 518 18.54 7.50 -30.45
CA ASP A 518 18.82 7.83 -29.06
C ASP A 518 19.18 9.33 -28.98
N SER A 519 18.21 10.18 -28.66
CA SER A 519 18.48 11.57 -28.27
C SER A 519 18.93 11.58 -26.81
N THR A 520 20.14 11.11 -26.53
CA THR A 520 20.84 11.59 -25.34
C THR A 520 21.07 13.09 -25.58
N PRO A 521 20.62 14.01 -24.69
CA PRO A 521 21.00 15.40 -24.84
C PRO A 521 22.53 15.43 -24.83
N ALA A 522 23.14 15.90 -25.93
CA ALA A 522 24.57 16.05 -26.01
C ALA A 522 25.00 16.89 -24.80
N SER A 523 25.83 16.30 -23.93
CA SER A 523 26.50 17.05 -22.87
C SER A 523 27.15 18.28 -23.51
N PRO A 524 27.00 19.49 -22.96
CA PRO A 524 27.70 20.65 -23.47
C PRO A 524 29.21 20.32 -23.45
N LYS A 525 29.83 20.34 -24.63
CA LYS A 525 31.29 20.26 -24.74
C LYS A 525 31.86 21.40 -23.89
N PRO A 526 32.85 21.16 -23.02
CA PRO A 526 33.53 22.25 -22.34
C PRO A 526 34.21 23.09 -23.41
N ASN A 527 33.86 24.38 -23.49
CA ASN A 527 34.53 25.31 -24.36
C ASN A 527 36.01 25.38 -23.99
N ALA A 528 36.83 25.20 -25.02
CA ALA A 528 38.25 25.46 -24.99
C ALA A 528 38.51 26.95 -24.71
N GLU A 529 39.53 27.15 -23.89
CA GLU A 529 40.49 28.26 -23.87
C GLU A 529 40.25 29.43 -24.83
N ILE A 530 40.11 30.62 -24.24
CA ILE A 530 40.67 31.84 -24.82
C ILE A 530 41.52 32.50 -23.73
N SER A 531 42.83 32.45 -23.91
CA SER A 531 43.76 33.41 -23.34
C SER A 531 43.64 34.73 -24.11
N ILE A 532 43.45 35.84 -23.39
CA ILE A 532 44.34 37.01 -23.27
C ILE A 532 43.78 37.84 -22.11
#